data_AF-A0AA41WCA7-F1
#
_entry.id   AF-A0AA41WCA7-F1
#
_cell.length_a   1.000
_cell.length_b   1.000
_cell.length_c   1.000
_cell.angle_alpha   90.00
_cell.angle_beta   90.00
_cell.angle_gamma   90.00
#
_symmetry.space_group_name_H-M   'P 1'
#
loop_
_entity.id
_entity.type
_entity.pdbx_description
1 polymer ?
#
loop_
_entity_poly.entity_id
_entity_poly.type
_entity_poly.pdbx_seq_one_letter_code
_entity_poly.pdbx_strand_id
1 'polypeptide(L)'
;MGSVDTRWRWVVFVRSVLSTVDNPGGPLFRALGRELVRRGQEALFLEERANPSVQALLRQRGAAGMAELREGWPELAYQTYERRFGADLVEWLGRTLATADVALVELGVDPALAHWVGELTRPYLRTYLLDLMPDSPSLAGLRGQIDASRYSGVICSAAVAAGYEERLPASQLVVAPIDPAAEPAEHGAAGLADLLLELLRAAPPAVP
;
A
#
# COMPACT_ATOMS: atom_id res chain seq x y z
N MET A 1 -19.36 26.04 6.35
CA MET A 1 -19.08 25.50 5.00
C MET A 1 -17.87 24.61 5.13
N GLY A 2 -18.07 23.29 5.22
CA GLY A 2 -16.96 22.35 5.34
C GLY A 2 -16.13 22.40 4.06
N SER A 3 -14.80 22.52 4.20
CA SER A 3 -13.87 22.27 3.11
C SER A 3 -14.25 20.93 2.49
N VAL A 4 -14.60 20.91 1.20
CA VAL A 4 -14.75 19.65 0.48
C VAL A 4 -13.34 19.09 0.39
N ASP A 5 -13.01 18.12 1.25
CA ASP A 5 -11.71 17.45 1.19
C ASP A 5 -11.52 16.93 -0.24
N THR A 6 -10.36 17.26 -0.84
CA THR A 6 -10.02 16.84 -2.19
C THR A 6 -10.08 15.32 -2.28
N ARG A 7 -10.81 14.81 -3.28
CA ARG A 7 -10.88 13.38 -3.59
C ARG A 7 -9.67 13.01 -4.44
N TRP A 8 -8.82 12.15 -3.90
CA TRP A 8 -7.67 11.58 -4.61
C TRP A 8 -7.97 10.16 -5.09
N ARG A 9 -7.31 9.77 -6.19
CA ARG A 9 -7.33 8.42 -6.78
C ARG A 9 -6.10 7.65 -6.35
N TRP A 10 -6.32 6.62 -5.57
CA TRP A 10 -5.30 5.77 -4.98
C TRP A 10 -5.21 4.45 -5.75
N VAL A 11 -3.98 4.09 -6.12
CA VAL A 11 -3.63 2.73 -6.54
C VAL A 11 -2.76 2.11 -5.46
N VAL A 12 -3.23 1.05 -4.82
CA VAL A 12 -2.55 0.40 -3.69
C VAL A 12 -2.09 -0.99 -4.11
N PHE A 13 -0.79 -1.16 -4.30
CA PHE A 13 -0.18 -2.47 -4.54
C PHE A 13 0.03 -3.18 -3.21
N VAL A 14 -0.64 -4.31 -3.02
CA VAL A 14 -0.67 -5.06 -1.76
C VAL A 14 -0.39 -6.53 -2.00
N ARG A 15 0.11 -7.22 -0.98
CA ARG A 15 0.32 -8.67 -1.01
C ARG A 15 -1.01 -9.40 -1.10
N SER A 16 -1.97 -9.00 -0.27
CA SER A 16 -3.38 -9.39 -0.41
C SER A 16 -4.32 -8.58 0.49
N VAL A 17 -5.42 -8.11 -0.07
CA VAL A 17 -6.67 -7.81 0.67
C VAL A 17 -7.64 -8.99 0.60
N LEU A 18 -7.47 -9.91 -0.35
CA LEU A 18 -8.32 -11.08 -0.47
C LEU A 18 -8.13 -12.10 0.67
N SER A 19 -6.93 -12.20 1.24
CA SER A 19 -6.58 -13.18 2.27
C SER A 19 -5.76 -12.60 3.41
N THR A 20 -6.03 -13.06 4.63
CA THR A 20 -5.24 -12.80 5.85
C THR A 20 -4.41 -14.01 6.27
N VAL A 21 -4.50 -15.13 5.54
CA VAL A 21 -3.73 -16.35 5.83
C VAL A 21 -2.27 -16.08 5.49
N ASP A 22 -1.39 -16.24 6.48
CA ASP A 22 0.05 -15.92 6.41
C ASP A 22 0.33 -14.49 5.91
N ASN A 23 -0.65 -13.59 6.09
CA ASN A 23 -0.61 -12.21 5.65
C ASN A 23 -1.04 -11.26 6.79
N PRO A 24 -0.11 -10.93 7.71
CA PRO A 24 -0.43 -10.07 8.85
C PRO A 24 -0.84 -8.64 8.45
N GLY A 25 -0.47 -8.18 7.25
CA GLY A 25 -0.90 -6.87 6.74
C GLY A 25 -2.33 -6.84 6.23
N GLY A 26 -2.92 -7.99 5.89
CA GLY A 26 -4.24 -8.09 5.26
C GLY A 26 -5.37 -7.37 6.02
N PRO A 27 -5.54 -7.57 7.34
CA PRO A 27 -6.55 -6.87 8.12
C PRO A 27 -6.38 -5.34 8.08
N LEU A 28 -5.14 -4.85 8.20
CA LEU A 28 -4.84 -3.42 8.18
C LEU A 28 -5.18 -2.80 6.82
N PHE A 29 -4.81 -3.42 5.70
CA PHE A 29 -5.09 -2.87 4.36
C PHE A 29 -6.59 -2.90 4.03
N ARG A 30 -7.34 -3.89 4.52
CA ARG A 30 -8.82 -3.88 4.42
C ARG A 30 -9.42 -2.71 5.18
N ALA A 31 -9.00 -2.54 6.43
CA ALA A 31 -9.46 -1.43 7.26
C ALA A 31 -9.04 -0.07 6.68
N LEU A 32 -7.84 0.04 6.11
CA LEU A 32 -7.36 1.25 5.43
C LEU A 32 -8.26 1.59 4.24
N GLY A 33 -8.61 0.60 3.41
CA GLY A 33 -9.51 0.83 2.27
C GLY A 33 -10.88 1.35 2.71
N ARG A 34 -11.47 0.77 3.77
CA ARG A 34 -12.70 1.28 4.39
C ARG A 34 -12.55 2.73 4.85
N GLU A 35 -11.47 3.04 5.54
CA GLU A 35 -11.23 4.38 6.10
C GLU A 35 -10.97 5.44 5.01
N LEU A 36 -10.33 5.07 3.90
CA LEU A 36 -10.17 5.93 2.72
C LEU A 36 -11.54 6.21 2.07
N VAL A 37 -12.35 5.17 1.83
CA VAL A 37 -13.70 5.32 1.27
C VAL A 37 -14.59 6.18 2.17
N ARG A 38 -14.55 5.97 3.49
CA ARG A 38 -15.28 6.76 4.48
C ARG A 38 -14.92 8.24 4.43
N ARG A 39 -13.69 8.58 4.03
CA ARG A 39 -13.18 9.95 3.85
C ARG A 39 -13.34 10.47 2.41
N GLY A 40 -14.19 9.82 1.60
CA GLY A 40 -14.54 10.27 0.26
C GLY A 40 -13.46 10.03 -0.80
N GLN A 41 -12.44 9.21 -0.48
CA GLN A 41 -11.36 8.88 -1.39
C GLN A 41 -11.75 7.72 -2.33
N GLU A 42 -11.05 7.61 -3.46
CA GLU A 42 -11.21 6.51 -4.40
C GLU A 42 -9.98 5.61 -4.36
N ALA A 43 -10.11 4.40 -3.82
CA ALA A 43 -8.97 3.49 -3.67
C ALA A 43 -9.18 2.17 -4.40
N LEU A 44 -8.24 1.82 -5.27
CA LEU A 44 -8.15 0.55 -5.96
C LEU A 44 -6.98 -0.27 -5.42
N PHE A 45 -7.28 -1.43 -4.84
CA PHE A 45 -6.28 -2.38 -4.38
C PHE A 45 -5.90 -3.35 -5.50
N LEU A 46 -4.61 -3.47 -5.78
CA LEU A 46 -4.05 -4.36 -6.78
C LEU A 46 -3.20 -5.43 -6.11
N GLU A 47 -3.56 -6.70 -6.32
CA GLU A 47 -2.76 -7.83 -5.86
C GLU A 47 -2.46 -8.82 -7.00
N GLU A 48 -1.33 -9.51 -6.90
CA GLU A 48 -0.93 -10.51 -7.89
C GLU A 48 -1.95 -11.67 -7.88
N ARG A 49 -2.36 -12.11 -9.07
CA ARG A 49 -3.24 -13.25 -9.22
C ARG A 49 -2.56 -14.49 -8.67
N ALA A 50 -3.36 -15.29 -7.95
CA ALA A 50 -2.88 -16.51 -7.32
C ALA A 50 -1.69 -16.26 -6.36
N ASN A 51 -1.65 -15.11 -5.69
CA ASN A 51 -0.67 -14.88 -4.63
C ASN A 51 -0.74 -15.96 -3.54
N PRO A 52 0.38 -16.24 -2.83
CA PRO A 52 0.46 -17.33 -1.87
C PRO A 52 -0.63 -17.29 -0.79
N SER A 53 -0.98 -16.09 -0.31
CA SER A 53 -1.99 -15.89 0.73
C SER A 53 -3.39 -16.31 0.25
N VAL A 54 -3.78 -15.96 -0.98
CA VAL A 54 -5.05 -16.38 -1.58
C VAL A 54 -5.06 -17.88 -1.86
N GLN A 55 -3.97 -18.45 -2.36
CA GLN A 55 -3.87 -19.90 -2.55
C GLN A 55 -4.00 -20.65 -1.22
N ALA A 56 -3.41 -20.13 -0.14
CA ALA A 56 -3.55 -20.70 1.19
C ALA A 56 -4.99 -20.63 1.70
N LEU A 57 -5.68 -19.49 1.52
CA LEU A 57 -7.09 -19.33 1.86
C LEU A 57 -7.96 -20.34 1.13
N LEU A 58 -7.80 -20.48 -0.19
CA LEU A 58 -8.59 -21.40 -1.00
C LEU A 58 -8.35 -22.86 -0.60
N ARG A 59 -7.12 -23.23 -0.23
CA ARG A 59 -6.80 -24.57 0.29
C ARG A 59 -7.46 -24.84 1.64
N GLN A 60 -7.50 -23.84 2.53
CA GLN A 60 -8.02 -24.02 3.89
C GLN A 60 -9.55 -23.92 3.97
N ARG A 61 -10.16 -23.01 3.19
CA ARG A 61 -11.56 -22.59 3.35
C ARG A 61 -12.37 -22.60 2.06
N GLY A 62 -11.74 -22.87 0.91
CA GLY A 62 -12.40 -22.86 -0.39
C GLY A 62 -13.12 -21.54 -0.68
N ALA A 63 -14.28 -21.65 -1.33
CA ALA A 63 -15.10 -20.49 -1.70
C ALA A 63 -15.68 -19.72 -0.50
N ALA A 64 -15.82 -20.36 0.67
CA ALA A 64 -16.38 -19.72 1.86
C ALA A 64 -15.51 -18.54 2.34
N GLY A 65 -14.19 -18.69 2.28
CA GLY A 65 -13.26 -17.61 2.64
C GLY A 65 -13.40 -16.37 1.75
N MET A 66 -13.72 -16.57 0.47
CA MET A 66 -13.96 -15.47 -0.48
C MET A 66 -15.32 -14.80 -0.26
N ALA A 67 -16.34 -15.58 0.12
CA ALA A 67 -17.67 -15.05 0.42
C ALA A 67 -17.64 -14.13 1.65
N GLU A 68 -16.97 -14.55 2.73
CA GLU A 68 -16.83 -13.76 3.95
C GLU A 68 -16.15 -12.42 3.71
N LEU A 69 -15.13 -12.38 2.84
CA LEU A 69 -14.51 -11.12 2.46
C LEU A 69 -15.54 -10.19 1.79
N ARG A 70 -16.26 -10.69 0.78
CA ARG A 70 -17.21 -9.88 0.02
C ARG A 70 -18.35 -9.35 0.90
N GLU A 71 -18.77 -10.14 1.88
CA GLU A 71 -19.82 -9.75 2.83
C GLU A 71 -19.30 -8.79 3.90
N GLY A 72 -18.09 -8.99 4.39
CA GLY A 72 -17.49 -8.16 5.46
C GLY A 72 -16.91 -6.83 4.97
N TRP A 73 -16.58 -6.73 3.67
CA TRP A 73 -15.88 -5.59 3.08
C TRP A 73 -16.42 -5.21 1.68
N PRO A 74 -17.74 -5.00 1.53
CA PRO A 74 -18.37 -4.72 0.22
C PRO A 74 -17.88 -3.42 -0.44
N GLU A 75 -17.33 -2.49 0.33
CA GLU A 75 -16.81 -1.19 -0.13
C GLU A 75 -15.40 -1.27 -0.74
N LEU A 76 -14.67 -2.37 -0.55
CA LEU A 76 -13.32 -2.51 -1.07
C LEU A 76 -13.33 -2.78 -2.58
N ALA A 77 -12.82 -1.81 -3.35
CA ALA A 77 -12.50 -2.03 -4.75
C ALA A 77 -11.12 -2.67 -4.88
N TYR A 78 -11.08 -3.86 -5.49
CA TYR A 78 -9.84 -4.57 -5.76
C TYR A 78 -9.84 -5.19 -7.15
N GLN A 79 -8.65 -5.38 -7.71
CA GLN A 79 -8.41 -6.12 -8.96
C GLN A 79 -7.16 -6.99 -8.82
N THR A 80 -7.16 -8.12 -9.51
CA THR A 80 -5.98 -8.97 -9.63
C THR A 80 -5.26 -8.72 -10.94
N TYR A 81 -3.93 -8.77 -10.94
CA TYR A 81 -3.12 -8.71 -12.16
C TYR A 81 -2.27 -9.98 -12.30
N GLU A 82 -2.04 -10.42 -13.54
CA GLU A 82 -1.03 -11.44 -13.83
C GLU A 82 0.36 -10.86 -13.59
N ARG A 83 1.31 -11.68 -13.11
CA ARG A 83 2.69 -11.25 -12.93
C ARG A 83 3.32 -10.87 -14.27
N ARG A 84 4.02 -9.73 -14.29
CA ARG A 84 4.65 -9.14 -15.47
C ARG A 84 6.13 -8.89 -15.24
N PHE A 85 6.90 -8.80 -16.32
CA PHE A 85 8.34 -8.60 -16.26
C PHE A 85 8.82 -7.65 -17.35
N GLY A 86 9.98 -7.02 -17.13
CA GLY A 86 10.65 -6.18 -18.12
C GLY A 86 9.75 -5.07 -18.66
N ALA A 87 9.77 -4.87 -19.98
CA ALA A 87 9.03 -3.80 -20.64
C ALA A 87 7.50 -3.91 -20.45
N ASP A 88 6.93 -5.11 -20.40
CA ASP A 88 5.48 -5.30 -20.20
C ASP A 88 5.03 -4.82 -18.80
N LEU A 89 5.87 -5.04 -17.77
CA LEU A 89 5.62 -4.51 -16.43
C LEU A 89 5.61 -2.98 -16.44
N VAL A 90 6.61 -2.36 -17.07
CA VAL A 90 6.74 -0.89 -17.14
C VAL A 90 5.57 -0.27 -17.91
N GLU A 91 5.21 -0.85 -19.06
CA GLU A 91 4.09 -0.40 -19.88
C GLU A 91 2.76 -0.50 -19.13
N TRP A 92 2.53 -1.64 -18.45
CA TRP A 92 1.34 -1.82 -17.62
C TRP A 92 1.29 -0.84 -16.46
N LEU A 93 2.38 -0.68 -15.69
CA LEU A 93 2.46 0.28 -14.59
C LEU A 93 2.21 1.71 -15.08
N GLY A 94 2.81 2.10 -16.21
CA GLY A 94 2.62 3.42 -16.80
C GLY A 94 1.15 3.71 -17.13
N ARG A 95 0.40 2.73 -17.64
CA ARG A 95 -1.06 2.85 -17.87
C ARG A 95 -1.86 2.85 -16.58
N THR A 96 -1.56 1.93 -15.67
CA THR A 96 -2.24 1.80 -14.37
C THR A 96 -2.12 3.08 -13.54
N LEU A 97 -0.95 3.72 -13.58
CA LEU A 97 -0.64 4.94 -12.82
C LEU A 97 -0.85 6.23 -13.63
N ALA A 98 -1.41 6.15 -14.83
CA ALA A 98 -1.65 7.32 -15.67
C ALA A 98 -2.70 8.28 -15.09
N THR A 99 -3.67 7.74 -14.34
CA THR A 99 -4.80 8.47 -13.77
C THR A 99 -4.81 8.47 -12.25
N ALA A 100 -3.77 7.89 -11.64
CA ALA A 100 -3.60 7.85 -10.20
C ALA A 100 -2.97 9.15 -9.72
N ASP A 101 -3.49 9.67 -8.61
CA ASP A 101 -2.89 10.79 -7.87
C ASP A 101 -1.86 10.26 -6.87
N VAL A 102 -2.10 9.04 -6.37
CA VAL A 102 -1.32 8.41 -5.31
C VAL A 102 -1.12 6.92 -5.62
N ALA A 103 0.11 6.45 -5.45
CA ALA A 103 0.45 5.03 -5.45
C ALA A 103 1.02 4.62 -4.10
N LEU A 104 0.42 3.61 -3.47
CA LEU A 104 0.96 2.99 -2.26
C LEU A 104 1.50 1.60 -2.61
N VAL A 105 2.67 1.26 -2.07
CA VAL A 105 3.30 -0.04 -2.29
C VAL A 105 3.57 -0.68 -0.93
N GLU A 106 2.90 -1.78 -0.62
CA GLU A 106 3.20 -2.58 0.58
C GLU A 106 4.57 -3.27 0.43
N LEU A 107 5.40 -3.22 1.47
CA LEU A 107 6.62 -4.01 1.50
C LEU A 107 6.29 -5.51 1.40
N GLY A 108 6.94 -6.19 0.46
CA GLY A 108 6.76 -7.62 0.21
C GLY A 108 5.87 -7.96 -0.98
N VAL A 109 5.37 -6.96 -1.72
CA VAL A 109 4.98 -7.17 -3.13
C VAL A 109 6.23 -7.44 -3.99
N ASP A 110 6.01 -7.80 -5.26
CA ASP A 110 7.11 -8.07 -6.19
C ASP A 110 8.14 -6.92 -6.21
N PRO A 111 9.44 -7.21 -5.96
CA PRO A 111 10.46 -6.17 -5.87
C PRO A 111 10.66 -5.37 -7.16
N ALA A 112 10.49 -5.99 -8.33
CA ALA A 112 10.63 -5.28 -9.60
C ALA A 112 9.45 -4.32 -9.81
N LEU A 113 8.23 -4.73 -9.43
CA LEU A 113 7.08 -3.83 -9.40
C LEU A 113 7.33 -2.65 -8.45
N ALA A 114 7.76 -2.92 -7.21
CA ALA A 114 8.04 -1.86 -6.24
C ALA A 114 9.07 -0.86 -6.81
N HIS A 115 10.21 -1.36 -7.30
CA HIS A 115 11.24 -0.55 -7.95
C HIS A 115 10.66 0.37 -9.04
N TRP A 116 9.89 -0.17 -9.98
CA TRP A 116 9.33 0.62 -11.08
C TRP A 116 8.27 1.61 -10.64
N VAL A 117 7.49 1.34 -9.59
CA VAL A 117 6.58 2.35 -9.02
C VAL A 117 7.37 3.54 -8.50
N GLY A 118 8.48 3.32 -7.80
CA GLY A 118 9.39 4.38 -7.36
C GLY A 118 9.96 5.18 -8.53
N GLU A 119 10.43 4.53 -9.59
CA GLU A 119 10.97 5.21 -10.78
C GLU A 119 9.91 6.03 -11.55
N LEU A 120 8.62 5.70 -11.41
CA LEU A 120 7.51 6.43 -12.06
C LEU A 120 7.01 7.63 -11.26
N THR A 121 7.61 7.92 -10.11
CA THR A 121 7.31 9.10 -9.30
C THR A 121 7.52 10.39 -10.10
N ARG A 122 6.54 11.30 -10.05
CA ARG A 122 6.51 12.52 -10.86
C ARG A 122 5.62 13.58 -10.20
N PRO A 123 5.66 14.86 -10.61
CA PRO A 123 4.96 15.93 -9.90
C PRO A 123 3.46 15.68 -9.64
N TYR A 124 2.77 14.99 -10.54
CA TYR A 124 1.33 14.68 -10.47
C TYR A 124 1.02 13.28 -9.94
N LEU A 125 2.01 12.52 -9.47
CA LEU A 125 1.82 11.21 -8.85
C LEU A 125 2.70 11.10 -7.60
N ARG A 126 2.06 11.02 -6.43
CA ARG A 126 2.74 10.77 -5.16
C ARG A 126 2.87 9.27 -4.94
N THR A 127 4.08 8.79 -4.73
CA THR A 127 4.35 7.37 -4.48
C THR A 127 4.85 7.20 -3.05
N TYR A 128 4.31 6.22 -2.34
CA TYR A 128 4.79 5.87 -1.00
C TYR A 128 5.05 4.38 -0.88
N LEU A 129 6.20 4.05 -0.29
CA LEU A 129 6.50 2.69 0.16
C LEU A 129 6.01 2.55 1.61
N LEU A 130 5.21 1.52 1.88
CA LEU A 130 4.67 1.21 3.21
C LEU A 130 5.41 0.01 3.80
N ASP A 131 6.22 0.25 4.83
CA ASP A 131 6.93 -0.78 5.59
C ASP A 131 6.45 -0.83 7.04
N LEU A 132 5.27 -1.41 7.22
CA LEU A 132 4.66 -1.65 8.53
C LEU A 132 4.94 -3.06 9.05
N MET A 133 5.89 -3.75 8.42
CA MET A 133 6.24 -5.12 8.76
C MET A 133 7.22 -5.14 9.94
N PRO A 134 7.23 -6.23 10.73
CA PRO A 134 8.21 -6.36 11.82
C PRO A 134 9.65 -6.31 11.29
N ASP A 135 10.57 -5.90 12.15
CA ASP A 135 11.98 -6.02 11.83
C ASP A 135 12.37 -7.51 11.88
N SER A 136 12.81 -8.05 10.75
CA SER A 136 13.15 -9.47 10.63
C SER A 136 14.19 -9.70 9.53
N PRO A 137 15.10 -10.68 9.71
CA PRO A 137 16.15 -10.97 8.73
C PRO A 137 15.63 -11.31 7.34
N SER A 138 14.46 -11.98 7.24
CA SER A 138 13.85 -12.34 5.96
C SER A 138 13.38 -11.12 5.17
N LEU A 139 13.02 -10.03 5.85
CA LEU A 139 12.57 -8.78 5.22
C LEU A 139 13.71 -7.77 5.01
N ALA A 140 14.81 -7.88 5.76
CA ALA A 140 15.99 -7.02 5.59
C ALA A 140 16.54 -7.06 4.15
N GLY A 141 16.57 -8.25 3.53
CA GLY A 141 16.99 -8.41 2.14
C GLY A 141 16.07 -7.67 1.16
N LEU A 142 14.75 -7.68 1.39
CA LEU A 142 13.78 -6.96 0.55
C LEU A 142 13.95 -5.44 0.70
N ARG A 143 14.15 -4.95 1.93
CA ARG A 143 14.41 -3.52 2.21
C ARG A 143 15.64 -2.99 1.51
N GLY A 144 16.68 -3.83 1.35
CA GLY A 144 17.91 -3.49 0.66
C GLY A 144 17.80 -3.52 -0.88
N GLN A 145 16.83 -4.24 -1.44
CA GLN A 145 16.62 -4.32 -2.89
C GLN A 145 15.84 -3.13 -3.47
N ILE A 146 15.06 -2.44 -2.63
CA ILE A 146 14.23 -1.31 -3.04
C ILE A 146 14.99 -0.01 -2.76
N ASP A 147 15.26 0.76 -3.82
CA ASP A 147 15.75 2.14 -3.69
C ASP A 147 14.60 3.05 -3.25
N ALA A 148 14.44 3.17 -1.93
CA ALA A 148 13.39 3.96 -1.32
C ALA A 148 13.48 5.47 -1.60
N SER A 149 14.66 5.99 -2.01
CA SER A 149 14.84 7.41 -2.30
C SER A 149 14.07 7.89 -3.53
N ARG A 150 13.63 6.95 -4.37
CA ARG A 150 12.82 7.17 -5.58
C ARG A 150 11.38 7.50 -5.28
N TYR A 151 10.90 7.17 -4.08
CA TYR A 151 9.52 7.44 -3.68
C TYR A 151 9.35 8.89 -3.22
N SER A 152 8.10 9.35 -3.17
CA SER A 152 7.77 10.62 -2.49
C SER A 152 8.03 10.53 -0.99
N GLY A 153 7.88 9.34 -0.41
CA GLY A 153 8.38 9.01 0.93
C GLY A 153 8.19 7.54 1.29
N VAL A 154 8.73 7.17 2.45
CA VAL A 154 8.52 5.88 3.11
C VAL A 154 7.70 6.12 4.36
N ILE A 155 6.64 5.33 4.52
CA ILE A 155 5.84 5.30 5.74
C ILE A 155 6.13 3.96 6.41
N CYS A 156 6.73 3.99 7.59
CA CYS A 156 7.20 2.78 8.25
C CYS A 156 6.86 2.71 9.73
N SER A 157 6.93 1.50 10.30
CA SER A 157 6.84 1.33 11.75
C SER A 157 8.09 1.89 12.45
N ALA A 158 7.95 2.25 13.73
CA ALA A 158 9.08 2.70 14.55
C ALA A 158 10.20 1.65 14.63
N ALA A 159 9.86 0.37 14.56
CA ALA A 159 10.81 -0.74 14.66
C ALA A 159 11.83 -0.78 13.52
N VAL A 160 11.50 -0.22 12.34
CA VAL A 160 12.33 -0.29 11.13
C VAL A 160 12.83 1.07 10.66
N ALA A 161 12.40 2.15 11.32
CA ALA A 161 12.70 3.53 10.92
C ALA A 161 14.21 3.82 10.83
N ALA A 162 14.99 3.36 11.82
CA ALA A 162 16.43 3.54 11.85
C ALA A 162 17.14 3.01 10.58
N GLY A 163 16.64 1.91 10.01
CA GLY A 163 17.17 1.34 8.76
C GLY A 163 16.90 2.19 7.51
N TYR A 164 16.00 3.17 7.59
CA TYR A 164 15.73 4.13 6.53
C TYR A 164 16.41 5.49 6.78
N GLU A 165 16.60 5.90 8.03
CA GLU A 165 17.25 7.18 8.40
C GLU A 165 18.66 7.32 7.80
N GLU A 166 19.41 6.22 7.70
CA GLU A 166 20.75 6.22 7.11
C GLU A 166 20.75 6.41 5.58
N ARG A 167 19.60 6.19 4.93
CA ARG A 167 19.48 6.12 3.46
C ARG A 167 18.61 7.22 2.87
N LEU A 168 17.78 7.87 3.68
CA LEU A 168 16.77 8.83 3.23
C LEU A 168 16.91 10.17 3.95
N PRO A 169 16.61 11.30 3.26
CA PRO A 169 16.41 12.56 3.94
C PRO A 169 15.20 12.47 4.88
N ALA A 170 15.27 13.16 6.03
CA ALA A 170 14.19 13.17 7.02
C ALA A 170 12.83 13.61 6.45
N SER A 171 12.82 14.44 5.40
CA SER A 171 11.59 14.86 4.72
C SER A 171 10.87 13.74 3.96
N GLN A 172 11.55 12.63 3.66
CA GLN A 172 10.99 11.47 2.96
C GLN A 172 10.68 10.31 3.91
N LEU A 173 11.06 10.38 5.19
CA LEU A 173 10.81 9.32 6.14
C LEU A 173 9.70 9.73 7.11
N VAL A 174 8.65 8.92 7.17
CA VAL A 174 7.51 9.13 8.06
C VAL A 174 7.32 7.89 8.92
N VAL A 175 7.50 8.06 10.23
CA VAL A 175 7.17 7.00 11.19
C VAL A 175 5.67 7.03 11.42
N ALA A 176 4.98 5.97 11.03
CA ALA A 176 3.55 5.84 11.23
C ALA A 176 3.26 5.77 12.74
N PRO A 177 2.30 6.56 13.26
CA PRO A 177 1.96 6.59 14.69
C PRO A 177 1.05 5.41 15.05
N ILE A 178 1.41 4.21 14.59
CA ILE A 178 0.65 2.97 14.78
C ILE A 178 1.61 1.87 15.17
N ASP A 179 1.15 0.97 16.04
CA ASP A 179 1.81 -0.30 16.31
C ASP A 179 0.94 -1.45 15.78
N PRO A 180 1.24 -1.97 14.58
CA PRO A 180 0.46 -3.05 13.98
C PRO A 180 0.45 -4.34 14.81
N ALA A 181 1.37 -4.50 15.77
CA ALA A 181 1.44 -5.66 16.65
C ALA A 181 0.63 -5.47 17.95
N ALA A 182 0.40 -4.23 18.38
CA ALA A 182 -0.26 -3.91 19.64
C ALA A 182 -1.70 -3.40 19.50
N GLU A 183 -2.07 -2.88 18.33
CA GLU A 183 -3.37 -2.23 18.11
C GLU A 183 -4.29 -3.04 17.19
N PRO A 184 -5.62 -2.94 17.38
CA PRO A 184 -6.57 -3.44 16.40
C PRO A 184 -6.37 -2.79 15.02
N ALA A 185 -6.50 -3.58 13.96
CA ALA A 185 -6.27 -3.13 12.59
C ALA A 185 -7.12 -1.91 12.19
N GLU A 186 -8.34 -1.82 12.70
CA GLU A 186 -9.24 -0.68 12.46
C GLU A 186 -8.74 0.62 13.07
N HIS A 187 -8.15 0.55 14.27
CA HIS A 187 -7.58 1.73 14.94
C HIS A 187 -6.34 2.23 14.20
N GLY A 188 -5.41 1.31 13.89
CA GLY A 188 -4.23 1.64 13.12
C GLY A 188 -4.56 2.16 11.71
N ALA A 189 -5.57 1.59 11.04
CA ALA A 189 -6.01 2.05 9.74
C ALA A 189 -6.56 3.48 9.74
N ALA A 190 -7.32 3.85 10.77
CA ALA A 190 -7.85 5.21 10.88
C ALA A 190 -6.71 6.24 11.02
N GLY A 191 -5.75 5.98 11.92
CA GLY A 191 -4.57 6.84 12.09
C GLY A 191 -3.70 6.91 10.84
N LEU A 192 -3.49 5.78 10.16
CA LEU A 192 -2.75 5.73 8.90
C LEU A 192 -3.45 6.51 7.78
N ALA A 193 -4.77 6.41 7.67
CA ALA A 193 -5.55 7.16 6.68
C ALA A 193 -5.45 8.67 6.93
N ASP A 194 -5.53 9.11 8.19
CA ASP A 194 -5.40 10.52 8.55
C ASP A 194 -4.00 11.05 8.22
N LEU A 195 -2.95 10.32 8.60
CA LEU A 195 -1.56 10.63 8.26
C LEU A 195 -1.37 10.77 6.74
N LEU A 196 -1.83 9.78 5.97
CA LEU A 196 -1.70 9.76 4.51
C LEU A 196 -2.37 10.99 3.86
N LEU A 197 -3.55 11.37 4.33
CA LEU A 197 -4.27 12.53 3.82
C LEU A 197 -3.64 13.85 4.25
N GLU A 198 -3.03 13.91 5.45
CA GLU A 198 -2.24 15.06 5.87
C GLU A 198 -1.00 15.24 4.98
N LEU A 199 -0.27 14.16 4.66
CA LEU A 199 0.87 14.21 3.76
C LEU A 199 0.47 14.75 2.37
N LEU A 200 -0.67 14.32 1.84
CA LEU A 200 -1.18 14.83 0.57
C LEU A 200 -1.65 16.28 0.64
N ARG A 201 -2.22 16.71 1.76
CA ARG A 201 -2.59 18.12 1.95
C ARG A 201 -1.35 19.03 2.05
N ALA A 202 -0.28 18.54 2.68
CA ALA A 202 0.98 19.26 2.78
C ALA A 202 1.74 19.33 1.44
N ALA A 203 1.65 18.26 0.64
CA ALA A 203 2.35 18.14 -0.63
C ALA A 203 1.43 17.53 -1.71
N PRO A 204 0.42 18.27 -2.20
CA PRO A 204 -0.54 17.74 -3.16
C PRO A 204 0.16 17.32 -4.46
N PRO A 205 -0.34 16.28 -5.14
CA PRO A 205 0.00 16.03 -6.54
C PRO A 205 -0.29 17.27 -7.37
N ALA A 206 0.62 17.64 -8.26
CA ALA A 206 0.40 18.73 -9.20
C ALA A 206 -0.78 18.40 -10.12
N VAL A 207 -1.59 19.41 -10.44
CA VAL A 207 -2.63 19.27 -11.45
C VAL A 207 -1.94 19.18 -12.83
N PRO A 208 -2.27 18.19 -13.68
CA PRO A 208 -1.71 18.05 -15.03
C PRO A 208 -1.89 19.28 -15.92
#